data_AF-A0A955PPL3-F1
#
_entry.id   AF-A0A955PPL3-F1
#
_cell.length_a   1.000
_cell.length_b   1.000
_cell.length_c   1.000
_cell.angle_alpha   90.00
_cell.angle_beta   90.00
_cell.angle_gamma   90.00
#
_symmetry.space_group_name_H-M   'P 1'
#
loop_
_entity.id
_entity.type
_entity.pdbx_description
1 polymer ?
#
loop_
_entity_poly.entity_id
_entity_poly.type
_entity_poly.pdbx_seq_one_letter_code
_entity_poly.pdbx_strand_id
1 'polypeptide(L)'
;RSNPHAVGYSLTGTVDQGMSGEGLFTTFRELKPGTVDAVFEGLAPVRWCLFAEPVNLYQGGEVRIEAVLANEDAIQPGNYPVSFEIFDHDNNLIWERHLDFTIPERDSGNEPPLALPALKESVRVDGPPGEYRFVASFDHGAAAAGGQTIFHVYSPLPLPLVRNEVTLWGEDPTLSDWLNDHGVKTRAFTPGEQTSREVILTTYPPATPITKETFQELLRHIARGSTAIFLVPDIFKKNSDLVGWLPLAQKGSLATLRGWLYHKDEWVKRHPIFEGLPTGMMDYSVYREVIPDVAWSGQVVPDEVVAGANDASLAYSSGLMLSVYRLGEGRFILNTLRIRENIGRDPVAEKLFANLLSYAAGEMDQPLADPPQDFEATLKNLGFGE
;
A
#
# COMPACT_ATOMS: atom_id res chain seq x y z
N ARG A 1 7.56 13.10 -17.72
CA ARG A 1 8.11 14.23 -18.50
C ARG A 1 9.08 15.09 -17.66
N SER A 2 9.63 14.59 -16.55
CA SER A 2 10.55 15.31 -15.64
C SER A 2 12.02 14.87 -15.74
N ASN A 3 12.36 13.92 -16.63
CA ASN A 3 13.72 13.42 -16.77
C ASN A 3 14.50 14.32 -17.74
N PRO A 4 15.56 15.03 -17.29
CA PRO A 4 16.33 15.94 -18.14
C PRO A 4 17.14 15.21 -19.23
N HIS A 5 17.24 13.89 -19.15
CA HIS A 5 17.94 13.05 -20.13
C HIS A 5 17.01 12.44 -21.18
N ALA A 6 15.71 12.76 -21.16
CA ALA A 6 14.74 12.31 -22.14
C ALA A 6 14.19 13.50 -22.94
N VAL A 7 14.06 13.33 -24.27
CA VAL A 7 13.63 14.39 -25.22
C VAL A 7 12.29 14.05 -25.88
N GLY A 8 11.45 13.26 -25.23
CA GLY A 8 10.15 12.89 -25.77
C GLY A 8 9.34 11.95 -24.88
N TYR A 9 8.16 11.59 -25.38
CA TYR A 9 7.26 10.62 -24.79
C TYR A 9 6.67 9.73 -25.89
N SER A 10 6.16 8.58 -25.49
CA SER A 10 5.44 7.66 -26.37
C SER A 10 4.03 7.46 -25.84
N LEU A 11 3.05 7.49 -26.73
CA LEU A 11 1.67 7.10 -26.42
C LEU A 11 1.47 5.67 -26.93
N THR A 12 1.23 4.73 -26.01
CA THR A 12 1.18 3.30 -26.30
C THR A 12 0.07 2.91 -27.28
N GLY A 13 -1.11 3.52 -27.16
CA GLY A 13 -2.25 3.19 -28.01
C GLY A 13 -3.22 4.35 -28.13
N THR A 14 -3.68 4.61 -29.36
CA THR A 14 -4.74 5.59 -29.59
C THR A 14 -6.11 4.96 -29.28
N VAL A 15 -6.36 3.74 -29.74
CA VAL A 15 -7.63 3.00 -29.57
C VAL A 15 -7.35 1.70 -28.81
N ASP A 16 -8.33 1.14 -28.08
CA ASP A 16 -8.25 -0.18 -27.44
C ASP A 16 -8.09 -1.31 -28.47
N GLN A 17 -6.90 -1.41 -29.05
CA GLN A 17 -6.53 -2.38 -30.05
C GLN A 17 -6.54 -3.79 -29.46
N GLY A 18 -7.17 -4.74 -30.15
CA GLY A 18 -7.23 -6.12 -29.68
C GLY A 18 -7.93 -6.31 -28.33
N MET A 19 -8.81 -5.39 -27.92
CA MET A 19 -9.49 -5.39 -26.61
C MET A 19 -8.54 -5.28 -25.41
N SER A 20 -7.39 -4.62 -25.59
CA SER A 20 -6.35 -4.48 -24.55
C SER A 20 -6.63 -3.43 -23.47
N GLY A 21 -7.59 -2.53 -23.71
CA GLY A 21 -7.83 -1.38 -22.83
C GLY A 21 -6.77 -0.27 -22.87
N GLU A 22 -5.76 -0.36 -23.75
CA GLU A 22 -4.61 0.56 -23.84
C GLU A 22 -4.93 1.96 -24.38
N GLY A 23 -6.01 2.07 -25.14
CA GLY A 23 -6.30 3.24 -25.97
C GLY A 23 -6.76 4.44 -25.17
N LEU A 24 -6.60 5.63 -25.76
CA LEU A 24 -7.33 6.82 -25.35
C LEU A 24 -8.83 6.71 -25.68
N PHE A 25 -9.17 5.95 -26.72
CA PHE A 25 -10.54 5.62 -27.12
C PHE A 25 -10.88 4.16 -26.81
N THR A 26 -12.17 3.89 -26.60
CA THR A 26 -12.68 2.51 -26.53
C THR A 26 -12.46 1.77 -27.85
N THR A 27 -12.64 0.44 -27.85
CA THR A 27 -12.59 -0.39 -29.08
C THR A 27 -13.49 0.16 -30.20
N PHE A 28 -14.59 0.80 -29.83
CA PHE A 28 -15.58 1.39 -30.73
C PHE A 28 -15.33 2.87 -31.05
N ARG A 29 -14.16 3.39 -30.67
CA ARG A 29 -13.72 4.78 -30.88
C ARG A 29 -14.55 5.82 -30.11
N GLU A 30 -15.10 5.43 -28.97
CA GLU A 30 -15.76 6.36 -28.05
C GLU A 30 -14.71 6.98 -27.12
N LEU A 31 -14.93 8.22 -26.70
CA LEU A 31 -14.07 8.88 -25.72
C LEU A 31 -14.23 8.19 -24.36
N LYS A 32 -13.10 7.76 -23.78
CA LYS A 32 -13.09 7.31 -22.40
C LYS A 32 -13.32 8.50 -21.46
N PRO A 33 -14.19 8.38 -20.43
CA PRO A 33 -14.43 9.45 -19.47
C PRO A 33 -13.12 9.95 -18.84
N GLY A 34 -12.90 11.27 -18.83
CA GLY A 34 -11.72 11.92 -18.23
C GLY A 34 -10.40 11.74 -18.97
N THR A 35 -10.29 10.80 -19.91
CA THR A 35 -9.03 10.50 -20.61
C THR A 35 -8.54 11.66 -21.47
N VAL A 36 -9.45 12.38 -22.15
CA VAL A 36 -9.08 13.54 -22.97
C VAL A 36 -8.49 14.64 -22.09
N ASP A 37 -9.17 14.99 -20.99
CA ASP A 37 -8.71 16.02 -20.06
C ASP A 37 -7.34 15.66 -19.45
N ALA A 38 -7.16 14.39 -19.06
CA ALA A 38 -5.89 13.88 -18.54
C ALA A 38 -4.76 13.97 -19.59
N VAL A 39 -5.05 13.71 -20.86
CA VAL A 39 -4.05 13.84 -21.95
C VAL A 39 -3.71 15.31 -22.20
N PHE A 40 -4.70 16.21 -22.25
CA PHE A 40 -4.44 17.64 -22.40
C PHE A 40 -3.60 18.20 -21.23
N GLU A 41 -3.92 17.79 -20.02
CA GLU A 41 -3.21 18.19 -18.80
C GLU A 41 -1.78 17.61 -18.79
N GLY A 42 -1.64 16.30 -19.03
CA GLY A 42 -0.38 15.58 -18.99
C GLY A 42 0.57 15.93 -20.13
N LEU A 43 0.05 16.35 -21.30
CA LEU A 43 0.81 16.75 -22.49
C LEU A 43 0.83 18.26 -22.72
N ALA A 44 0.45 19.07 -21.73
CA ALA A 44 0.55 20.52 -21.85
C ALA A 44 1.99 20.94 -22.24
N PRO A 45 2.16 21.89 -23.19
CA PRO A 45 3.49 22.28 -23.69
C PRO A 45 4.40 22.88 -22.61
N VAL A 46 3.79 23.52 -21.60
CA VAL A 46 4.46 24.02 -20.40
C VAL A 46 3.79 23.34 -19.20
N ARG A 47 4.53 22.55 -18.42
CA ARG A 47 3.98 21.78 -17.31
C ARG A 47 4.94 21.71 -16.14
N TRP A 48 4.44 22.01 -14.94
CA TRP A 48 5.14 21.68 -13.69
C TRP A 48 4.95 20.20 -13.36
N CYS A 49 6.05 19.47 -13.27
CA CYS A 49 6.11 18.10 -12.75
C CYS A 49 6.59 18.16 -11.30
N LEU A 50 5.68 17.89 -10.36
CA LEU A 50 5.93 18.04 -8.92
C LEU A 50 5.98 16.70 -8.21
N PHE A 51 6.84 16.59 -7.21
CA PHE A 51 7.01 15.41 -6.36
C PHE A 51 7.08 15.83 -4.90
N ALA A 52 6.45 15.04 -4.02
CA ALA A 52 6.52 15.17 -2.58
C ALA A 52 6.71 13.77 -1.98
N GLU A 53 7.84 13.55 -1.32
CA GLU A 53 8.27 12.23 -0.86
C GLU A 53 8.79 12.26 0.58
N PRO A 54 8.29 11.39 1.50
CA PRO A 54 7.26 10.38 1.27
C PRO A 54 5.86 11.00 1.12
N VAL A 55 4.95 10.30 0.44
CA VAL A 55 3.55 10.76 0.29
C VAL A 55 2.74 10.65 1.57
N ASN A 56 3.14 9.78 2.50
CA ASN A 56 2.57 9.70 3.84
C ASN A 56 3.68 9.96 4.86
N LEU A 57 3.46 10.88 5.79
CA LEU A 57 4.39 11.14 6.90
C LEU A 57 3.64 11.44 8.20
N TYR A 58 4.31 11.31 9.33
CA TYR A 58 3.81 11.81 10.60
C TYR A 58 4.08 13.31 10.76
N GLN A 59 3.26 13.97 11.57
CA GLN A 59 3.50 15.34 12.01
C GLN A 59 4.92 15.49 12.59
N GLY A 60 5.61 16.56 12.18
CA GLY A 60 7.01 16.85 12.50
C GLY A 60 8.03 16.07 11.65
N GLY A 61 7.56 15.25 10.71
CA GLY A 61 8.38 14.59 9.71
C GLY A 61 8.90 15.54 8.64
N GLU A 62 9.78 15.02 7.79
CA GLU A 62 10.37 15.75 6.67
C GLU A 62 9.82 15.22 5.34
N VAL A 63 9.40 16.13 4.47
CA VAL A 63 9.00 15.84 3.09
C VAL A 63 10.02 16.45 2.13
N ARG A 64 10.51 15.66 1.19
CA ARG A 64 11.34 16.12 0.08
C ARG A 64 10.44 16.54 -1.07
N ILE A 65 10.49 17.82 -1.39
CA ILE A 65 9.79 18.40 -2.53
C ILE A 65 10.75 18.57 -3.73
N GLU A 66 10.26 18.28 -4.92
CA GLU A 66 10.99 18.47 -6.17
C GLU A 66 10.06 19.05 -7.24
N ALA A 67 10.54 20.06 -7.96
CA ALA A 67 9.83 20.69 -9.06
C ALA A 67 10.70 20.70 -10.31
N VAL A 68 10.14 20.21 -11.40
CA VAL A 68 10.78 20.20 -12.73
C VAL A 68 9.82 20.81 -13.73
N LEU A 69 10.29 21.78 -14.51
CA LEU A 69 9.51 22.34 -15.61
C LEU A 69 9.71 21.50 -16.86
N ALA A 70 8.64 20.91 -17.39
CA ALA A 70 8.62 20.43 -18.76
C ALA A 70 8.27 21.60 -19.69
N ASN A 71 9.20 21.96 -20.59
CA ASN A 71 9.02 23.03 -21.57
C ASN A 71 9.31 22.49 -22.97
N GLU A 72 8.28 22.29 -23.77
CA GLU A 72 8.39 21.88 -25.18
C GLU A 72 8.71 23.09 -26.08
N ASP A 73 9.71 23.87 -25.68
CA ASP A 73 10.08 25.15 -26.31
C ASP A 73 8.94 26.18 -26.40
N ALA A 74 7.92 26.03 -25.56
CA ALA A 74 6.71 26.83 -25.62
C ALA A 74 6.90 28.23 -24.98
N ILE A 75 7.83 28.36 -24.03
CA ILE A 75 8.24 29.67 -23.48
C ILE A 75 9.64 30.08 -23.95
N GLN A 76 9.81 31.38 -24.19
CA GLN A 76 11.04 31.96 -24.73
C GLN A 76 12.17 31.96 -23.68
N PRO A 77 13.45 31.98 -24.10
CA PRO A 77 14.56 32.25 -23.20
C PRO A 77 14.36 33.53 -22.39
N GLY A 78 14.72 33.49 -21.11
CA GLY A 78 14.50 34.61 -20.20
C GLY A 78 14.41 34.18 -18.73
N ASN A 79 14.24 35.17 -17.86
CA ASN A 79 14.04 34.96 -16.42
C ASN A 79 12.57 35.11 -16.07
N TYR A 80 12.04 34.14 -15.34
CA TYR A 80 10.63 34.08 -14.97
C TYR A 80 10.53 33.95 -13.44
N PRO A 81 9.90 34.91 -12.75
CA PRO A 81 9.64 34.77 -11.33
C PRO A 81 8.64 33.64 -11.06
N VAL A 82 9.01 32.73 -10.17
CA VAL A 82 8.20 31.56 -9.80
C VAL A 82 8.06 31.46 -8.29
N SER A 83 6.92 30.91 -7.87
CA SER A 83 6.57 30.61 -6.48
C SER A 83 6.35 29.12 -6.30
N PHE A 84 6.87 28.60 -5.18
CA PHE A 84 6.66 27.25 -4.70
C PHE A 84 6.10 27.32 -3.30
N GLU A 85 4.98 26.66 -3.06
CA GLU A 85 4.19 26.82 -1.84
C GLU A 85 3.72 25.47 -1.31
N ILE A 86 3.65 25.31 0.01
CA ILE A 86 2.97 24.20 0.65
C ILE A 86 1.78 24.72 1.44
N PHE A 87 0.61 24.19 1.14
CA PHE A 87 -0.63 24.46 1.87
C PHE A 87 -1.02 23.24 2.71
N ASP A 88 -1.49 23.49 3.93
CA ASP A 88 -2.11 22.46 4.77
C ASP A 88 -3.56 22.16 4.33
N HIS A 89 -4.20 21.23 5.05
CA HIS A 89 -5.57 20.79 4.79
C HIS A 89 -6.61 21.92 4.87
N ASP A 90 -6.35 22.93 5.71
CA ASP A 90 -7.23 24.09 5.89
C ASP A 90 -6.89 25.22 4.91
N ASN A 91 -5.98 24.99 3.96
CA ASN A 91 -5.43 25.94 2.99
C ASN A 91 -4.59 27.07 3.61
N ASN A 92 -4.00 26.87 4.77
CA ASN A 92 -2.99 27.79 5.29
C ASN A 92 -1.66 27.56 4.59
N LEU A 93 -0.98 28.63 4.22
CA LEU A 93 0.38 28.58 3.70
C LEU A 93 1.34 28.26 4.85
N ILE A 94 2.06 27.13 4.75
CA ILE A 94 3.01 26.69 5.80
C ILE A 94 4.47 26.80 5.37
N TRP A 95 4.73 26.92 4.07
CA TRP A 95 6.07 27.07 3.51
C TRP A 95 5.99 27.72 2.15
N GLU A 96 6.94 28.61 1.84
CA GLU A 96 7.04 29.29 0.54
C GLU A 96 8.50 29.48 0.10
N ARG A 97 8.72 29.50 -1.21
CA ARG A 97 9.98 29.87 -1.86
C ARG A 97 9.70 30.63 -3.15
N HIS A 98 10.35 31.77 -3.30
CA HIS A 98 10.39 32.53 -4.55
C HIS A 98 11.79 32.45 -5.16
N LEU A 99 11.86 32.29 -6.48
CA LEU A 99 13.11 32.38 -7.24
C LEU A 99 12.87 32.88 -8.66
N ASP A 100 13.90 33.43 -9.29
CA ASP A 100 13.90 33.73 -10.72
C ASP A 100 14.40 32.49 -11.49
N PHE A 101 13.50 31.86 -12.24
CA PHE A 101 13.80 30.67 -13.02
C PHE A 101 14.25 31.04 -14.44
N THR A 102 15.44 30.60 -14.84
CA THR A 102 16.01 30.92 -16.15
C THR A 102 15.71 29.84 -17.17
N ILE A 103 15.07 30.23 -18.27
CA ILE A 103 15.00 29.43 -19.49
C ILE A 103 16.24 29.79 -20.34
N PRO A 104 17.13 28.81 -20.61
CA PRO A 104 18.39 29.08 -21.31
C PRO A 104 18.16 29.50 -22.76
N GLU A 105 19.08 30.30 -23.31
CA GLU A 105 19.15 30.51 -24.75
C GLU A 105 19.49 29.20 -25.48
N ARG A 106 19.06 29.10 -26.73
CA ARG A 106 19.42 27.97 -27.59
C ARG A 106 20.89 28.05 -27.93
N ASP A 107 21.65 27.03 -27.56
CA ASP A 107 23.04 26.88 -28.00
C ASP A 107 23.07 26.29 -29.42
N SER A 108 23.94 26.83 -30.27
CA SER A 108 24.03 26.40 -31.66
C SER A 108 24.49 24.95 -31.75
N GLY A 109 23.60 24.05 -32.17
CA GLY A 109 23.89 22.63 -32.33
C GLY A 109 23.48 21.75 -31.14
N ASN A 110 22.92 22.32 -30.07
CA ASN A 110 22.37 21.59 -28.94
C ASN A 110 20.90 21.98 -28.72
N GLU A 111 20.00 21.00 -28.75
CA GLU A 111 18.60 21.22 -28.36
C GLU A 111 18.51 21.43 -26.84
N PRO A 112 17.69 22.37 -26.35
CA PRO A 112 17.46 22.54 -24.91
C PRO A 112 16.82 21.29 -24.32
N PRO A 113 17.10 20.96 -23.05
CA PRO A 113 16.46 19.81 -22.40
C PRO A 113 14.97 20.06 -22.24
N LEU A 114 14.16 19.04 -22.54
CA LEU A 114 12.70 19.10 -22.39
C LEU A 114 12.28 19.32 -20.94
N ALA A 115 13.08 18.82 -19.99
CA ALA A 115 12.82 18.94 -18.56
C ALA A 115 13.94 19.74 -17.88
N LEU A 116 13.55 20.80 -17.18
CA LEU A 116 14.44 21.76 -16.52
C LEU A 116 14.19 21.71 -15.00
N PRO A 117 15.10 21.14 -14.20
CA PRO A 117 14.98 21.13 -12.74
C PRO A 117 14.95 22.56 -12.17
N ALA A 118 13.98 22.84 -11.29
CA ALA A 118 13.77 24.17 -10.72
C ALA A 118 14.00 24.20 -9.21
N LEU A 119 13.51 23.19 -8.48
CA LEU A 119 13.59 23.13 -7.02
C LEU A 119 13.82 21.71 -6.55
N LYS A 120 14.65 21.55 -5.52
CA LYS A 120 14.75 20.32 -4.74
C LYS A 120 15.13 20.65 -3.30
N GLU A 121 14.18 20.50 -2.38
CA GLU A 121 14.35 20.86 -0.97
C GLU A 121 13.70 19.84 -0.03
N SER A 122 14.18 19.80 1.21
CA SER A 122 13.58 19.06 2.31
C SER A 122 12.88 20.06 3.24
N VAL A 123 11.61 19.81 3.54
CA VAL A 123 10.78 20.68 4.38
C VAL A 123 10.23 19.88 5.55
N ARG A 124 10.43 20.39 6.77
CA ARG A 124 9.80 19.83 7.97
C ARG A 124 8.35 20.29 8.05
N VAL A 125 7.42 19.37 8.29
CA VAL A 125 5.98 19.65 8.32
C VAL A 125 5.43 19.43 9.72
N ASP A 126 5.36 20.51 10.51
CA ASP A 126 4.84 20.49 11.88
C ASP A 126 3.32 20.81 11.97
N GLY A 127 2.66 21.04 10.83
CA GLY A 127 1.23 21.39 10.76
C GLY A 127 0.27 20.26 11.17
N PRO A 128 -1.05 20.53 11.24
CA PRO A 128 -2.04 19.54 11.65
C PRO A 128 -2.12 18.35 10.69
N PRO A 129 -2.63 17.18 11.14
CA PRO A 129 -2.88 16.04 10.25
C PRO A 129 -3.90 16.38 9.16
N GLY A 130 -3.71 15.82 7.96
CA GLY A 130 -4.60 16.02 6.82
C GLY A 130 -3.87 15.91 5.48
N GLU A 131 -4.59 16.22 4.40
CA GLU A 131 -4.02 16.34 3.06
C GLU A 131 -3.32 17.69 2.91
N TYR A 132 -2.11 17.67 2.36
CA TYR A 132 -1.30 18.84 2.04
C TYR A 132 -1.10 18.94 0.54
N ARG A 133 -0.90 20.16 0.06
CA ARG A 133 -0.68 20.44 -1.37
C ARG A 133 0.65 21.15 -1.55
N PHE A 134 1.53 20.57 -2.35
CA PHE A 134 2.71 21.26 -2.88
C PHE A 134 2.35 21.88 -4.24
N VAL A 135 2.46 23.20 -4.34
CA VAL A 135 2.01 24.01 -5.47
C VAL A 135 3.20 24.73 -6.10
N ALA A 136 3.22 24.84 -7.43
CA ALA A 136 4.20 25.61 -8.18
C ALA A 136 3.51 26.50 -9.21
N SER A 137 3.90 27.77 -9.27
CA SER A 137 3.29 28.74 -10.17
C SER A 137 4.31 29.72 -10.75
N PHE A 138 4.02 30.28 -11.92
CA PHE A 138 4.70 31.47 -12.42
C PHE A 138 3.98 32.69 -11.87
N ASP A 139 4.71 33.63 -11.29
CA ASP A 139 4.10 34.86 -10.76
C ASP A 139 3.65 35.76 -11.93
N HIS A 140 4.40 35.76 -13.03
CA HIS A 140 4.05 36.37 -14.32
C HIS A 140 4.96 35.87 -15.45
N GLY A 141 4.63 36.23 -16.70
CA GLY A 141 5.44 35.97 -17.89
C GLY A 141 5.18 34.63 -18.57
N ALA A 142 4.68 33.63 -17.84
CA ALA A 142 4.30 32.33 -18.37
C ALA A 142 3.12 31.72 -17.59
N ALA A 143 2.53 30.66 -18.13
CA ALA A 143 1.53 29.83 -17.44
C ALA A 143 1.81 28.36 -17.77
N ALA A 144 1.77 27.51 -16.74
CA ALA A 144 1.99 26.07 -16.88
C ALA A 144 0.75 25.30 -16.44
N ALA A 145 0.49 24.16 -17.08
CA ALA A 145 -0.41 23.15 -16.52
C ALA A 145 0.30 22.34 -15.42
N GLY A 146 -0.46 21.44 -14.80
CA GLY A 146 -0.01 20.76 -13.59
C GLY A 146 0.10 21.77 -12.45
N GLY A 147 1.22 21.76 -11.73
CA GLY A 147 1.50 22.78 -10.72
C GLY A 147 0.93 22.45 -9.34
N GLN A 148 0.40 21.25 -9.14
CA GLN A 148 0.06 20.74 -7.81
C GLN A 148 0.36 19.25 -7.69
N THR A 149 0.82 18.82 -6.51
CA THR A 149 0.80 17.43 -6.05
C THR A 149 0.36 17.39 -4.58
N ILE A 150 -0.10 16.22 -4.12
CA ILE A 150 -0.58 16.03 -2.75
C ILE A 150 0.33 15.09 -1.96
N PHE A 151 0.32 15.26 -0.63
CA PHE A 151 0.87 14.33 0.35
C PHE A 151 0.05 14.42 1.64
N HIS A 152 0.20 13.46 2.55
CA HIS A 152 -0.65 13.30 3.73
C HIS A 152 0.17 13.30 5.01
N VAL A 153 -0.26 14.13 5.96
CA VAL A 153 0.30 14.18 7.31
C VAL A 153 -0.64 13.47 8.26
N TYR A 154 -0.11 12.55 9.06
CA TYR A 154 -0.85 11.77 10.04
C TYR A 154 -0.47 12.17 11.47
N SER A 155 -1.42 12.04 12.39
CA SER A 155 -1.11 12.07 13.82
C SER A 155 -0.40 10.77 14.22
N PRO A 156 0.52 10.84 15.20
CA PRO A 156 1.05 9.63 15.83
C PRO A 156 -0.06 8.71 16.32
N LEU A 157 0.17 7.40 16.23
CA LEU A 157 -0.78 6.41 16.73
C LEU A 157 -0.91 6.51 18.26
N PRO A 158 -2.12 6.26 18.81
CA PRO A 158 -2.32 6.30 20.25
C PRO A 158 -1.51 5.19 20.94
N LEU A 159 -0.99 5.49 22.14
CA LEU A 159 -0.28 4.53 22.98
C LEU A 159 -1.10 4.17 24.23
N PRO A 160 -1.15 2.87 24.63
CA PRO A 160 -0.63 1.73 23.89
C PRO A 160 -1.44 1.46 22.61
N LEU A 161 -0.80 0.93 21.57
CA LEU A 161 -1.45 0.66 20.28
C LEU A 161 -2.66 -0.26 20.42
N VAL A 162 -2.50 -1.32 21.23
CA VAL A 162 -3.57 -2.20 21.72
C VAL A 162 -3.26 -2.55 23.17
N ARG A 163 -4.29 -2.80 23.98
CA ARG A 163 -4.12 -3.13 25.41
C ARG A 163 -3.80 -4.61 25.63
N ASN A 164 -4.21 -5.45 24.69
CA ASN A 164 -4.07 -6.89 24.76
C ASN A 164 -2.62 -7.31 24.51
N GLU A 165 -2.19 -8.36 25.21
CA GLU A 165 -0.90 -9.01 24.94
C GLU A 165 -0.97 -9.76 23.60
N VAL A 166 0.08 -9.62 22.77
CA VAL A 166 0.21 -10.28 21.47
C VAL A 166 1.17 -11.47 21.59
N THR A 167 0.72 -12.63 21.15
CA THR A 167 1.54 -13.84 21.08
C THR A 167 2.29 -13.88 19.74
N LEU A 168 3.61 -13.96 19.76
CA LEU A 168 4.47 -14.01 18.56
C LEU A 168 4.75 -15.46 18.17
N TRP A 169 4.35 -15.85 16.96
CA TRP A 169 4.70 -17.13 16.34
C TRP A 169 5.61 -16.89 15.14
N GLY A 170 6.92 -16.95 15.38
CA GLY A 170 7.96 -16.58 14.41
C GLY A 170 9.05 -15.74 15.07
N GLU A 171 10.11 -15.45 14.32
CA GLU A 171 11.22 -14.62 14.79
C GLU A 171 11.27 -13.32 13.99
N ASP A 172 10.97 -12.22 14.66
CA ASP A 172 11.05 -10.88 14.08
C ASP A 172 11.40 -9.84 15.15
N PRO A 173 12.69 -9.73 15.53
CA PRO A 173 13.13 -8.82 16.57
C PRO A 173 12.75 -7.37 16.27
N THR A 174 12.86 -6.93 15.02
CA THR A 174 12.51 -5.55 14.63
C THR A 174 11.03 -5.26 14.87
N LEU A 175 10.12 -6.19 14.55
CA LEU A 175 8.71 -5.99 14.85
C LEU A 175 8.43 -6.07 16.35
N SER A 176 9.09 -7.00 17.06
CA SER A 176 8.94 -7.13 18.51
C SER A 176 9.38 -5.85 19.24
N ASP A 177 10.50 -5.26 18.84
CA ASP A 177 11.00 -4.00 19.39
C ASP A 177 10.02 -2.85 19.08
N TRP A 178 9.54 -2.75 17.84
CA TRP A 178 8.55 -1.75 17.45
C TRP A 178 7.25 -1.89 18.28
N LEU A 179 6.74 -3.11 18.48
CA LEU A 179 5.56 -3.35 19.32
C LEU A 179 5.78 -2.88 20.76
N ASN A 180 6.94 -3.20 21.35
CA ASN A 180 7.29 -2.77 22.71
C ASN A 180 7.39 -1.25 22.82
N ASP A 181 8.03 -0.58 21.85
CA ASP A 181 8.11 0.88 21.78
C ASP A 181 6.72 1.54 21.65
N HIS A 182 5.76 0.83 21.06
CA HIS A 182 4.36 1.26 20.94
C HIS A 182 3.46 0.74 22.07
N GLY A 183 4.05 0.30 23.18
CA GLY A 183 3.34 -0.09 24.40
C GLY A 183 2.54 -1.39 24.30
N VAL A 184 2.78 -2.21 23.28
CA VAL A 184 2.15 -3.53 23.13
C VAL A 184 2.99 -4.57 23.85
N LYS A 185 2.38 -5.28 24.80
CA LYS A 185 3.05 -6.42 25.45
C LYS A 185 3.12 -7.59 24.49
N THR A 186 4.28 -8.23 24.40
CA THR A 186 4.47 -9.42 23.56
C THR A 186 4.97 -10.61 24.37
N ARG A 187 4.54 -11.81 24.00
CA ARG A 187 5.12 -13.07 24.48
C ARG A 187 5.37 -14.04 23.33
N ALA A 188 6.27 -15.00 23.51
CA ALA A 188 6.47 -16.06 22.52
C ALA A 188 5.32 -17.07 22.55
N PHE A 189 4.95 -17.60 21.38
CA PHE A 189 4.01 -18.71 21.28
C PHE A 189 4.57 -19.96 21.96
N THR A 190 3.77 -20.57 22.83
CA THR A 190 4.11 -21.82 23.54
C THR A 190 3.13 -22.92 23.12
N PRO A 191 3.61 -24.02 22.52
CA PRO A 191 2.75 -25.16 22.16
C PRO A 191 2.02 -25.79 23.35
N GLY A 192 0.85 -26.37 23.12
CA GLY A 192 0.08 -27.16 24.08
C GLY A 192 -0.75 -26.36 25.09
N GLU A 193 -0.12 -25.54 25.93
CA GLU A 193 -0.85 -24.81 26.98
C GLU A 193 -1.50 -23.54 26.43
N GLN A 194 -2.84 -23.53 26.41
CA GLN A 194 -3.64 -22.35 26.11
C GLN A 194 -4.67 -22.15 27.22
N THR A 195 -4.52 -21.04 27.95
CA THR A 195 -5.34 -20.67 29.12
C THR A 195 -6.34 -19.55 28.82
N SER A 196 -6.16 -18.85 27.70
CA SER A 196 -7.04 -17.78 27.20
C SER A 196 -6.97 -17.70 25.68
N ARG A 197 -7.94 -17.03 25.04
CA ARG A 197 -7.87 -16.71 23.62
C ARG A 197 -6.77 -15.68 23.38
N GLU A 198 -6.09 -15.80 22.25
CA GLU A 198 -4.90 -15.02 21.94
C GLU A 198 -5.05 -14.28 20.61
N VAL A 199 -4.37 -13.14 20.48
CA VAL A 199 -4.00 -12.61 19.18
C VAL A 199 -2.61 -13.14 18.87
N ILE A 200 -2.54 -14.03 17.89
CA ILE A 200 -1.29 -14.66 17.46
C ILE A 200 -0.82 -13.95 16.21
N LEU A 201 0.37 -13.37 16.26
CA LEU A 201 0.98 -12.68 15.14
C LEU A 201 2.05 -13.56 14.52
N THR A 202 1.96 -13.75 13.21
CA THR A 202 2.98 -14.46 12.43
C THR A 202 3.57 -13.53 11.39
N THR A 203 4.89 -13.56 11.26
CA THR A 203 5.63 -12.82 10.22
C THR A 203 6.38 -13.81 9.36
N TYR A 204 7.72 -13.74 9.35
CA TYR A 204 8.60 -14.58 8.58
C TYR A 204 8.66 -15.99 9.17
N PRO A 205 9.02 -17.00 8.36
CA PRO A 205 9.35 -18.32 8.87
C PRO A 205 10.36 -18.23 10.02
N PRO A 206 10.11 -18.93 11.15
CA PRO A 206 11.09 -19.02 12.22
C PRO A 206 12.39 -19.66 11.72
N ALA A 207 13.51 -19.39 12.41
CA ALA A 207 14.79 -20.03 12.09
C ALA A 207 14.72 -21.56 12.22
N THR A 208 13.89 -22.05 13.15
CA THR A 208 13.54 -23.47 13.22
C THR A 208 12.52 -23.80 12.14
N PRO A 209 12.74 -24.85 11.32
CA PRO A 209 11.80 -25.21 10.26
C PRO A 209 10.39 -25.45 10.79
N ILE A 210 9.39 -24.87 10.11
CA ILE A 210 7.98 -25.17 10.35
C ILE A 210 7.75 -26.66 10.09
N THR A 211 7.30 -27.37 11.12
CA THR A 211 6.86 -28.76 11.01
C THR A 211 5.35 -28.87 11.02
N LYS A 212 4.84 -30.01 10.60
CA LYS A 212 3.40 -30.32 10.64
C LYS A 212 2.86 -30.16 12.06
N GLU A 213 3.60 -30.63 13.06
CA GLU A 213 3.25 -30.60 14.48
C GLU A 213 3.17 -29.15 14.99
N THR A 214 4.16 -28.32 14.67
CA THR A 214 4.14 -26.90 15.07
C THR A 214 2.96 -26.14 14.48
N PHE A 215 2.57 -26.46 13.25
CA PHE A 215 1.42 -25.84 12.61
C PHE A 215 0.09 -26.39 13.16
N GLN A 216 0.02 -27.69 13.46
CA GLN A 216 -1.15 -28.28 14.13
C GLN A 216 -1.42 -27.60 15.48
N GLU A 217 -0.39 -27.29 16.26
CA GLU A 217 -0.52 -26.56 17.53
C GLU A 217 -1.08 -25.14 17.32
N LEU A 218 -0.59 -24.41 16.32
CA LEU A 218 -1.17 -23.12 15.94
C LEU A 218 -2.66 -23.27 15.57
N LEU A 219 -3.01 -24.26 14.75
CA LEU A 219 -4.39 -24.52 14.35
C LEU A 219 -5.28 -24.93 15.53
N ARG A 220 -4.75 -25.65 16.53
CA ARG A 220 -5.45 -25.96 17.78
C ARG A 220 -5.79 -24.70 18.55
N HIS A 221 -4.84 -23.76 18.69
CA HIS A 221 -5.08 -22.51 19.40
C HIS A 221 -6.15 -21.67 18.69
N ILE A 222 -6.10 -21.60 17.35
CA ILE A 222 -7.12 -20.94 16.54
C ILE A 222 -8.48 -21.61 16.73
N ALA A 223 -8.56 -22.95 16.62
CA ALA A 223 -9.81 -23.70 16.78
C ALA A 223 -10.51 -23.45 18.13
N ARG A 224 -9.73 -23.16 19.17
CA ARG A 224 -10.20 -22.87 20.54
C ARG A 224 -10.56 -21.40 20.79
N GLY A 225 -10.49 -20.55 19.76
CA GLY A 225 -10.96 -19.17 19.79
C GLY A 225 -9.90 -18.09 19.55
N SER A 226 -8.62 -18.44 19.39
CA SER A 226 -7.59 -17.44 19.08
C SER A 226 -7.73 -16.90 17.65
N THR A 227 -7.25 -15.68 17.44
CA THR A 227 -7.12 -15.10 16.09
C THR A 227 -5.66 -15.08 15.67
N ALA A 228 -5.33 -15.70 14.53
CA ALA A 228 -3.99 -15.62 13.94
C ALA A 228 -3.93 -14.60 12.79
N ILE A 229 -2.94 -13.71 12.80
CA ILE A 229 -2.67 -12.75 11.72
C ILE A 229 -1.41 -13.22 10.99
N PHE A 230 -1.55 -13.59 9.71
CA PHE A 230 -0.40 -13.93 8.87
C PHE A 230 0.06 -12.73 8.06
N LEU A 231 1.06 -11.98 8.56
CA LEU A 231 1.50 -10.71 7.96
C LEU A 231 2.21 -10.85 6.61
N VAL A 232 2.88 -11.97 6.35
CA VAL A 232 3.60 -12.20 5.09
C VAL A 232 3.28 -13.60 4.51
N PRO A 233 3.14 -13.74 3.19
CA PRO A 233 2.84 -15.02 2.54
C PRO A 233 3.90 -16.11 2.74
N ASP A 234 5.17 -15.73 2.89
CA ASP A 234 6.33 -16.64 2.95
C ASP A 234 6.23 -17.71 4.04
N ILE A 235 5.49 -17.43 5.11
CA ILE A 235 5.21 -18.38 6.20
C ILE A 235 4.54 -19.66 5.70
N PHE A 236 3.82 -19.60 4.57
CA PHE A 236 3.09 -20.74 4.03
C PHE A 236 3.92 -21.60 3.07
N LYS A 237 5.14 -21.18 2.73
CA LYS A 237 5.97 -21.89 1.78
C LYS A 237 6.47 -23.23 2.35
N LYS A 238 6.21 -24.32 1.64
CA LYS A 238 6.70 -25.67 1.93
C LYS A 238 7.53 -26.16 0.76
N ASN A 239 8.86 -26.16 0.91
CA ASN A 239 9.80 -26.42 -0.18
C ASN A 239 9.58 -25.43 -1.35
N SER A 240 9.20 -25.92 -2.54
CA SER A 240 8.88 -25.09 -3.71
C SER A 240 7.41 -24.68 -3.79
N ASP A 241 6.52 -25.23 -2.96
CA ASP A 241 5.11 -24.90 -2.95
C ASP A 241 4.88 -23.66 -2.07
N LEU A 242 4.50 -22.54 -2.69
CA LEU A 242 4.29 -21.24 -2.01
C LEU A 242 3.10 -21.25 -1.04
N VAL A 243 2.18 -22.20 -1.19
CA VAL A 243 0.96 -22.29 -0.37
C VAL A 243 0.88 -23.60 0.42
N GLY A 244 1.97 -24.37 0.48
CA GLY A 244 1.94 -25.74 0.98
C GLY A 244 1.51 -25.88 2.45
N TRP A 245 1.79 -24.87 3.28
CA TRP A 245 1.33 -24.79 4.67
C TRP A 245 0.06 -23.96 4.86
N LEU A 246 -0.59 -23.49 3.79
CA LEU A 246 -1.84 -22.74 3.94
C LEU A 246 -2.94 -23.67 4.53
N PRO A 247 -3.63 -23.29 5.63
CA PRO A 247 -4.56 -24.17 6.32
C PRO A 247 -5.96 -24.13 5.71
N LEU A 248 -6.03 -24.44 4.40
CA LEU A 248 -7.26 -24.52 3.63
C LEU A 248 -7.31 -25.85 2.88
N ALA A 249 -8.50 -26.43 2.75
CA ALA A 249 -8.70 -27.67 1.98
C ALA A 249 -8.40 -27.43 0.49
N GLN A 250 -8.88 -26.31 -0.05
CA GLN A 250 -8.47 -25.78 -1.35
C GLN A 250 -7.60 -24.55 -1.12
N LYS A 251 -6.28 -24.72 -1.23
CA LYS A 251 -5.26 -23.69 -0.93
C LYS A 251 -5.12 -22.64 -2.04
N GLY A 252 -5.52 -23.00 -3.27
CA GLY A 252 -5.36 -22.13 -4.42
C GLY A 252 -3.89 -21.88 -4.75
N SER A 253 -3.54 -20.64 -5.07
CA SER A 253 -2.19 -20.20 -5.37
C SER A 253 -1.96 -18.76 -4.94
N LEU A 254 -0.70 -18.34 -4.96
CA LEU A 254 -0.32 -16.94 -4.87
C LEU A 254 -0.17 -16.40 -6.31
N ALA A 255 -1.20 -15.71 -6.80
CA ALA A 255 -1.22 -15.15 -8.14
C ALA A 255 -0.34 -13.90 -8.21
N THR A 256 0.40 -13.76 -9.31
CA THR A 256 1.13 -12.53 -9.61
C THR A 256 0.16 -11.51 -10.22
N LEU A 257 0.14 -10.32 -9.64
CA LEU A 257 -0.67 -9.17 -10.02
C LEU A 257 0.23 -7.94 -9.98
N ARG A 258 1.19 -7.86 -10.92
CA ARG A 258 2.18 -6.78 -10.92
C ARG A 258 1.54 -5.45 -11.33
N GLY A 259 1.95 -4.37 -10.66
CA GLY A 259 1.76 -3.03 -11.22
C GLY A 259 2.79 -2.78 -12.33
N TRP A 260 2.43 -3.01 -13.59
CA TRP A 260 3.30 -2.68 -14.74
C TRP A 260 2.53 -1.90 -15.81
N LEU A 261 2.84 -2.09 -17.11
CA LEU A 261 2.22 -1.38 -18.23
C LEU A 261 0.68 -1.44 -18.17
N TYR A 262 0.16 -2.57 -17.70
CA TYR A 262 -1.24 -2.73 -17.38
C TYR A 262 -1.43 -2.79 -15.88
N HIS A 263 -2.37 -1.99 -15.41
CA HIS A 263 -2.65 -1.86 -13.99
C HIS A 263 -3.77 -2.82 -13.60
N LYS A 264 -3.65 -3.32 -12.37
CA LYS A 264 -4.76 -3.98 -11.68
C LYS A 264 -5.57 -2.92 -10.95
N ASP A 265 -6.84 -3.21 -10.79
CA ASP A 265 -7.78 -2.42 -10.00
C ASP A 265 -7.79 -2.97 -8.57
N GLU A 266 -7.06 -2.32 -7.66
CA GLU A 266 -7.09 -2.66 -6.23
C GLU A 266 -8.29 -2.03 -5.53
N TRP A 267 -8.97 -2.82 -4.71
CA TRP A 267 -10.16 -2.39 -4.00
C TRP A 267 -10.18 -2.91 -2.56
N VAL A 268 -10.95 -2.21 -1.74
CA VAL A 268 -11.17 -2.48 -0.33
C VAL A 268 -12.63 -2.24 0.03
N LYS A 269 -13.22 -3.20 0.75
CA LYS A 269 -14.55 -3.06 1.34
C LYS A 269 -14.48 -2.22 2.61
N ARG A 270 -15.60 -1.57 2.95
CA ARG A 270 -15.77 -0.97 4.30
C ARG A 270 -15.61 -2.08 5.34
N HIS A 271 -14.55 -2.00 6.12
CA HIS A 271 -14.16 -3.04 7.07
C HIS A 271 -13.38 -2.42 8.23
N PRO A 272 -13.51 -2.90 9.49
CA PRO A 272 -12.79 -2.35 10.64
C PRO A 272 -11.27 -2.27 10.48
N ILE A 273 -10.68 -3.21 9.73
CA ILE A 273 -9.23 -3.19 9.42
C ILE A 273 -8.80 -1.92 8.67
N PHE A 274 -9.71 -1.29 7.92
CA PHE A 274 -9.47 -0.03 7.20
C PHE A 274 -10.12 1.18 7.87
N GLU A 275 -10.49 1.10 9.16
CA GLU A 275 -11.07 2.22 9.89
C GLU A 275 -10.13 3.44 9.87
N GLY A 276 -10.69 4.59 9.46
CA GLY A 276 -9.94 5.85 9.32
C GLY A 276 -9.11 5.96 8.04
N LEU A 277 -9.22 5.01 7.10
CA LEU A 277 -8.57 5.06 5.80
C LEU A 277 -9.61 5.01 4.65
N PRO A 278 -9.31 5.53 3.45
CA PRO A 278 -10.24 5.53 2.32
C PRO A 278 -10.65 4.11 1.88
N THR A 279 -11.91 3.89 1.52
CA THR A 279 -12.41 2.58 1.05
C THR A 279 -13.08 2.71 -0.33
N GLY A 280 -13.27 1.59 -1.03
CA GLY A 280 -13.60 1.58 -2.46
C GLY A 280 -12.38 1.17 -3.29
N MET A 281 -12.06 1.92 -4.34
CA MET A 281 -10.79 1.77 -5.05
C MET A 281 -9.64 2.30 -4.18
N MET A 282 -8.50 1.61 -4.15
CA MET A 282 -7.34 2.07 -3.41
C MET A 282 -6.70 3.26 -4.16
N ASP A 283 -6.75 4.43 -3.53
CA ASP A 283 -6.07 5.63 -4.03
C ASP A 283 -4.56 5.50 -3.86
N TYR A 284 -3.81 5.65 -4.96
CA TYR A 284 -2.35 5.54 -4.97
C TYR A 284 -1.66 6.71 -4.25
N SER A 285 -2.34 7.84 -4.05
CA SER A 285 -1.83 8.91 -3.18
C SER A 285 -1.75 8.48 -1.71
N VAL A 286 -2.47 7.42 -1.31
CA VAL A 286 -2.48 6.90 0.06
C VAL A 286 -1.82 5.52 0.15
N TYR A 287 -2.17 4.59 -0.74
CA TYR A 287 -1.89 3.16 -0.57
C TYR A 287 -0.68 2.63 -1.34
N ARG A 288 -0.03 3.43 -2.19
CA ARG A 288 1.00 2.92 -3.12
C ARG A 288 2.15 2.16 -2.46
N GLU A 289 2.50 2.49 -1.21
CA GLU A 289 3.57 1.80 -0.49
C GLU A 289 3.16 0.43 0.05
N VAL A 290 1.85 0.23 0.29
CA VAL A 290 1.30 -1.00 0.89
C VAL A 290 0.66 -1.95 -0.14
N ILE A 291 0.39 -1.48 -1.36
CA ILE A 291 -0.14 -2.32 -2.44
C ILE A 291 0.92 -3.36 -2.86
N PRO A 292 0.57 -4.66 -2.90
CA PRO A 292 1.49 -5.72 -3.30
C PRO A 292 1.39 -6.06 -4.79
N ASP A 293 2.38 -6.83 -5.25
CA ASP A 293 2.39 -7.45 -6.59
C ASP A 293 1.80 -8.87 -6.62
N VAL A 294 1.22 -9.33 -5.51
CA VAL A 294 0.65 -10.67 -5.37
C VAL A 294 -0.68 -10.65 -4.62
N ALA A 295 -1.54 -11.62 -4.94
CA ALA A 295 -2.78 -11.86 -4.22
C ALA A 295 -3.10 -13.35 -4.14
N TRP A 296 -3.86 -13.73 -3.12
CA TRP A 296 -4.37 -15.08 -2.93
C TRP A 296 -5.46 -15.37 -3.96
N SER A 297 -5.30 -16.42 -4.77
CA SER A 297 -6.26 -16.79 -5.83
C SER A 297 -6.68 -18.24 -5.75
N GLY A 298 -7.97 -18.52 -5.98
CA GLY A 298 -8.50 -19.88 -6.04
C GLY A 298 -8.58 -20.62 -4.69
N GLN A 299 -8.57 -19.91 -3.55
CA GLN A 299 -8.93 -20.50 -2.26
C GLN A 299 -10.41 -20.89 -2.20
N VAL A 300 -10.79 -21.66 -1.18
CA VAL A 300 -12.17 -21.65 -0.68
C VAL A 300 -12.63 -20.22 -0.35
N VAL A 301 -13.94 -19.96 -0.46
CA VAL A 301 -14.53 -18.65 -0.15
C VAL A 301 -14.26 -18.31 1.32
N PRO A 302 -13.63 -17.16 1.64
CA PRO A 302 -13.44 -16.73 3.02
C PRO A 302 -14.75 -16.30 3.68
N ASP A 303 -14.77 -16.34 5.01
CA ASP A 303 -15.87 -15.81 5.82
C ASP A 303 -16.00 -14.29 5.65
N GLU A 304 -14.86 -13.59 5.52
CA GLU A 304 -14.84 -12.16 5.22
C GLU A 304 -13.87 -11.84 4.07
N VAL A 305 -14.40 -11.19 3.03
CA VAL A 305 -13.63 -10.61 1.94
C VAL A 305 -13.35 -9.15 2.30
N VAL A 306 -12.07 -8.77 2.45
CA VAL A 306 -11.71 -7.42 2.93
C VAL A 306 -11.13 -6.56 1.80
N ALA A 307 -10.08 -7.03 1.14
CA ALA A 307 -9.44 -6.32 0.04
C ALA A 307 -8.95 -7.30 -1.04
N GLY A 308 -8.87 -6.82 -2.28
CA GLY A 308 -8.43 -7.62 -3.42
C GLY A 308 -8.08 -6.77 -4.63
N ALA A 309 -7.75 -7.45 -5.72
CA ALA A 309 -7.49 -6.79 -6.98
C ALA A 309 -7.91 -7.64 -8.17
N ASN A 310 -8.21 -6.96 -9.27
CA ASN A 310 -8.51 -7.58 -10.55
C ASN A 310 -7.64 -6.93 -11.63
N ASP A 311 -6.96 -7.74 -12.43
CA ASP A 311 -6.35 -7.33 -13.68
C ASP A 311 -7.22 -7.90 -14.81
N ALA A 312 -7.82 -6.99 -15.57
CA ALA A 312 -8.71 -7.30 -16.69
C ALA A 312 -8.20 -6.73 -18.02
N SER A 313 -6.92 -6.35 -18.08
CA SER A 313 -6.34 -5.58 -19.17
C SER A 313 -6.04 -6.41 -20.43
N LEU A 314 -5.04 -7.31 -20.37
CA LEU A 314 -4.65 -8.24 -21.44
C LEU A 314 -5.07 -9.68 -21.17
N ALA A 315 -5.01 -10.07 -19.90
CA ALA A 315 -5.44 -11.36 -19.41
C ALA A 315 -6.31 -11.12 -18.18
N TYR A 316 -7.01 -12.16 -17.75
CA TYR A 316 -7.73 -12.11 -16.49
C TYR A 316 -6.88 -12.70 -15.37
N SER A 317 -6.58 -11.90 -14.36
CA SER A 317 -6.04 -12.37 -13.10
C SER A 317 -6.75 -11.64 -11.96
N SER A 318 -7.06 -12.35 -10.89
CA SER A 318 -7.73 -11.74 -9.73
C SER A 318 -7.38 -12.49 -8.46
N GLY A 319 -7.41 -11.80 -7.33
CA GLY A 319 -7.19 -12.41 -6.04
C GLY A 319 -7.52 -11.49 -4.88
N LEU A 320 -7.50 -12.06 -3.68
CA LEU A 320 -7.69 -11.36 -2.43
C LEU A 320 -6.33 -11.00 -1.83
N MET A 321 -6.18 -9.74 -1.42
CA MET A 321 -5.00 -9.26 -0.71
C MET A 321 -5.18 -9.35 0.80
N LEU A 322 -6.44 -9.32 1.26
CA LEU A 322 -6.77 -9.46 2.67
C LEU A 322 -8.12 -10.18 2.82
N SER A 323 -8.12 -11.27 3.59
CA SER A 323 -9.31 -12.08 3.85
C SER A 323 -9.27 -12.74 5.23
N VAL A 324 -10.45 -13.07 5.76
CA VAL A 324 -10.61 -13.70 7.08
C VAL A 324 -11.31 -15.04 6.91
N TYR A 325 -10.77 -16.07 7.56
CA TYR A 325 -11.30 -17.43 7.57
C TYR A 325 -11.56 -17.88 9.01
N ARG A 326 -12.63 -18.62 9.24
CA ARG A 326 -12.92 -19.27 10.52
C ARG A 326 -12.33 -20.67 10.57
N LEU A 327 -11.88 -21.04 11.77
CA LEU A 327 -11.50 -22.40 12.11
C LEU A 327 -11.92 -22.62 13.56
N GLY A 328 -12.88 -23.52 13.78
CA GLY A 328 -13.53 -23.68 15.08
C GLY A 328 -14.16 -22.36 15.56
N GLU A 329 -13.90 -22.00 16.82
CA GLU A 329 -14.39 -20.75 17.41
C GLU A 329 -13.50 -19.54 17.14
N GLY A 330 -12.32 -19.74 16.57
CA GLY A 330 -11.41 -18.66 16.21
C GLY A 330 -11.36 -18.39 14.71
N ARG A 331 -10.34 -17.64 14.31
CA ARG A 331 -10.15 -17.21 12.92
C ARG A 331 -8.68 -17.00 12.58
N PHE A 332 -8.40 -16.94 11.29
CA PHE A 332 -7.13 -16.47 10.80
C PHE A 332 -7.28 -15.51 9.63
N ILE A 333 -6.31 -14.61 9.51
CA ILE A 333 -6.30 -13.52 8.53
C ILE A 333 -5.14 -13.74 7.59
N LEU A 334 -5.45 -13.85 6.29
CA LEU A 334 -4.44 -13.94 5.23
C LEU A 334 -4.17 -12.55 4.66
N ASN A 335 -2.91 -12.13 4.64
CA ASN A 335 -2.50 -10.83 4.13
C ASN A 335 -1.42 -10.96 3.04
N THR A 336 -1.54 -10.18 1.96
CA THR A 336 -0.44 -9.91 1.03
C THR A 336 -0.03 -8.43 1.02
N LEU A 337 -0.80 -7.52 1.63
CA LEU A 337 -0.44 -6.10 1.68
C LEU A 337 0.94 -5.95 2.35
N ARG A 338 1.75 -5.01 1.88
CA ARG A 338 3.13 -4.78 2.34
C ARG A 338 3.17 -4.05 3.71
N ILE A 339 2.31 -4.45 4.63
CA ILE A 339 2.18 -3.88 5.97
C ILE A 339 3.49 -4.09 6.72
N ARG A 340 3.94 -5.34 6.85
CA ARG A 340 5.15 -5.64 7.63
C ARG A 340 6.37 -4.88 7.13
N GLU A 341 6.59 -4.82 5.82
CA GLU A 341 7.76 -4.16 5.21
C GLU A 341 7.83 -2.66 5.47
N ASN A 342 6.69 -2.04 5.78
CA ASN A 342 6.54 -0.59 5.91
C ASN A 342 6.24 -0.11 7.35
N ILE A 343 6.12 -1.01 8.32
CA ILE A 343 6.11 -0.65 9.74
C ILE A 343 7.41 0.08 10.10
N GLY A 344 7.31 1.18 10.83
CA GLY A 344 8.41 2.09 11.17
C GLY A 344 8.72 3.13 10.09
N ARG A 345 7.98 3.15 8.98
CA ARG A 345 8.28 3.99 7.80
C ARG A 345 7.06 4.71 7.26
N ASP A 346 5.93 4.02 7.11
CA ASP A 346 4.73 4.54 6.47
C ASP A 346 3.55 4.54 7.45
N PRO A 347 2.94 5.71 7.73
CA PRO A 347 1.80 5.81 8.64
C PRO A 347 0.57 4.96 8.24
N VAL A 348 0.33 4.74 6.95
CA VAL A 348 -0.80 3.93 6.46
C VAL A 348 -0.56 2.46 6.80
N ALA A 349 0.65 1.96 6.61
CA ALA A 349 1.01 0.60 7.01
C ALA A 349 0.83 0.38 8.51
N GLU A 350 1.29 1.32 9.34
CA GLU A 350 1.17 1.23 10.80
C GLU A 350 -0.30 1.35 11.26
N LYS A 351 -1.09 2.22 10.61
CA LYS A 351 -2.54 2.33 10.88
C LYS A 351 -3.29 1.05 10.53
N LEU A 352 -2.99 0.45 9.37
CA LEU A 352 -3.54 -0.87 9.00
C LEU A 352 -3.16 -1.94 10.02
N PHE A 353 -1.92 -1.94 10.48
CA PHE A 353 -1.45 -2.89 11.49
C PHE A 353 -2.17 -2.71 12.84
N ALA A 354 -2.33 -1.47 13.30
CA ALA A 354 -3.08 -1.14 14.51
C ALA A 354 -4.53 -1.65 14.45
N ASN A 355 -5.19 -1.41 13.32
CA ASN A 355 -6.56 -1.86 13.09
C ASN A 355 -6.66 -3.38 12.98
N LEU A 356 -5.67 -4.06 12.38
CA LEU A 356 -5.57 -5.52 12.34
C LEU A 356 -5.50 -6.13 13.75
N LEU A 357 -4.61 -5.60 14.60
CA LEU A 357 -4.48 -6.06 15.99
C LEU A 357 -5.79 -5.82 16.77
N SER A 358 -6.41 -4.66 16.61
CA SER A 358 -7.67 -4.31 17.27
C SER A 358 -8.82 -5.22 16.83
N TYR A 359 -8.93 -5.48 15.52
CA TYR A 359 -9.91 -6.40 14.96
C TYR A 359 -9.71 -7.83 15.46
N ALA A 360 -8.45 -8.31 15.48
CA ALA A 360 -8.12 -9.64 15.98
C ALA A 360 -8.40 -9.80 17.49
N ALA A 361 -8.23 -8.73 18.27
CA ALA A 361 -8.47 -8.73 19.71
C ALA A 361 -9.96 -8.75 20.10
N GLY A 362 -10.88 -8.50 19.16
CA GLY A 362 -12.31 -8.28 19.44
C GLY A 362 -13.04 -9.41 20.17
N GLU A 363 -12.47 -10.63 20.19
CA GLU A 363 -13.05 -11.79 20.88
C GLU A 363 -12.12 -12.38 21.96
N MET A 364 -11.04 -11.68 22.34
CA MET A 364 -10.07 -12.21 23.32
C MET A 364 -10.65 -12.44 24.72
N ASP A 365 -11.65 -11.65 25.13
CA ASP A 365 -12.26 -11.76 26.47
C ASP A 365 -13.29 -12.91 26.55
N GLN A 366 -13.59 -13.58 25.44
CA GLN A 366 -14.46 -14.75 25.44
C GLN A 366 -13.75 -15.97 26.04
N PRO A 367 -14.49 -16.91 26.67
CA PRO A 367 -13.91 -18.14 27.18
C PRO A 367 -13.31 -18.97 26.05
N LEU A 368 -12.29 -19.76 26.40
CA LEU A 368 -11.77 -20.78 25.51
C LEU A 368 -12.85 -21.78 25.14
N ALA A 369 -12.87 -22.17 23.89
CA ALA A 369 -13.69 -23.26 23.40
C ALA A 369 -12.91 -24.57 23.40
N ASP A 370 -13.64 -25.69 23.47
CA ASP A 370 -13.08 -26.97 23.07
C ASP A 370 -12.96 -27.01 21.54
N PRO A 371 -11.92 -27.66 20.98
CA PRO A 371 -11.87 -27.88 19.53
C PRO A 371 -13.12 -28.64 19.04
N PRO A 372 -13.54 -28.44 17.78
CA PRO A 372 -14.62 -29.21 17.19
C PRO A 372 -14.42 -30.73 17.35
N GLN A 373 -15.50 -31.50 17.52
CA GLN A 373 -15.39 -32.95 17.73
C GLN A 373 -14.68 -33.68 16.56
N ASP A 374 -14.80 -33.13 15.36
CA ASP A 374 -14.19 -33.61 14.12
C ASP A 374 -12.88 -32.89 13.78
N PHE A 375 -12.25 -32.23 14.74
CA PHE A 375 -11.07 -31.40 14.49
C PHE A 375 -9.88 -32.19 13.90
N GLU A 376 -9.66 -33.44 14.31
CA GLU A 376 -8.62 -34.29 13.71
C GLU A 376 -8.92 -34.63 12.24
N ALA A 377 -10.20 -34.83 11.89
CA ALA A 377 -10.62 -35.00 10.50
C ALA A 377 -10.46 -33.69 9.71
N THR A 378 -10.72 -32.54 10.35
CA THR A 378 -10.46 -31.22 9.77
C THR A 378 -8.97 -31.05 9.48
N LEU A 379 -8.09 -31.33 10.44
CA LEU A 379 -6.64 -31.28 10.23
C LEU A 379 -6.22 -32.16 9.05
N LYS A 380 -6.76 -33.39 8.94
CA LYS A 380 -6.51 -34.27 7.79
C LYS A 380 -6.91 -33.63 6.46
N ASN A 381 -8.11 -33.04 6.40
CA ASN A 381 -8.61 -32.35 5.20
C ASN A 381 -7.74 -31.14 4.81
N LEU A 382 -7.15 -30.45 5.79
CA LEU A 382 -6.24 -29.33 5.56
C LEU A 382 -4.81 -29.75 5.16
N GLY A 383 -4.51 -31.06 5.17
CA GLY A 383 -3.17 -31.61 4.90
C GLY A 383 -2.26 -31.68 6.14
N PHE A 384 -2.84 -31.58 7.33
CA PHE A 384 -2.16 -31.60 8.63
C PHE A 384 -2.53 -32.81 9.50
N GLY A 385 -3.43 -33.70 9.09
CA GLY A 385 -3.74 -34.95 9.81
C GLY A 385 -2.92 -36.14 9.29
N GLU A 386 -2.91 -37.27 9.99
CA GLU A 386 -2.30 -38.53 9.53
C GLU A 386 -2.97 -39.13 8.28
#